data_AF-A0A1D2M6A7-F1
#
_entry.id   AF-A0A1D2M6A7-F1
#
_cell.length_a   1.000
_cell.length_b   1.000
_cell.length_c   1.000
_cell.angle_alpha   90.00
_cell.angle_beta   90.00
_cell.angle_gamma   90.00
#
_symmetry.space_group_name_H-M   'P 1'
#
loop_
_entity.id
_entity.type
_entity.pdbx_description
1 polymer ?
#
loop_
_entity_poly.entity_id
_entity_poly.type
_entity_poly.pdbx_seq_one_letter_code
_entity_poly.pdbx_strand_id
1 'polypeptide(L)'
;MDLTQTATKPQPRQQLLGGGQGATFYNDVIKAWRAANIVPIFAQGNAGPSCATANSPGDSSSVIGVGATTSADGIASFSSLGPAVGGAVKPDVSAPGQNVRSAWSTSDESYSTISGTSMAAPHVAGCSTFALKRPSLSYDQVKAC
;
A
#
# COMPACT_ATOMS: atom_id res chain seq x y z
N MET A 1 -26.65 12.79 12.15
CA MET A 1 -25.46 11.96 11.83
C MET A 1 -24.27 12.89 11.96
N ASP A 2 -23.56 12.77 13.07
CA ASP A 2 -22.53 13.71 13.52
C ASP A 2 -21.15 13.29 12.97
N LEU A 3 -20.47 14.22 12.31
CA LEU A 3 -19.16 14.04 11.67
C LEU A 3 -17.98 14.43 12.60
N THR A 4 -18.20 14.61 13.90
CA THR A 4 -17.17 15.07 14.85
C THR A 4 -16.52 13.98 15.70
N GLN A 5 -16.47 12.73 15.22
CA GLN A 5 -15.62 11.73 15.90
C GLN A 5 -14.15 11.96 15.51
N THR A 6 -13.44 12.70 16.35
CA THR A 6 -11.97 12.77 16.35
C THR A 6 -11.43 11.35 16.35
N ALA A 7 -10.79 10.93 15.26
CA ALA A 7 -10.16 9.61 15.15
C ALA A 7 -8.97 9.54 16.12
N THR A 8 -9.25 9.10 17.35
CA THR A 8 -8.26 8.90 18.43
C THR A 8 -7.39 7.67 18.21
N LYS A 9 -7.74 6.78 17.26
CA LYS A 9 -6.98 5.58 16.89
C LYS A 9 -6.66 5.59 15.41
N PRO A 10 -5.40 5.34 14.99
CA PRO A 10 -5.08 5.35 13.59
C PRO A 10 -5.76 4.20 12.84
N GLN A 11 -6.18 4.46 11.61
CA GLN A 11 -6.91 3.50 10.77
C GLN A 11 -6.14 3.27 9.48
N PRO A 12 -5.86 2.03 9.05
CA PRO A 12 -5.29 1.81 7.73
C PRO A 12 -6.36 2.04 6.68
N ARG A 13 -6.01 2.77 5.62
CA ARG A 13 -6.79 2.80 4.39
C ARG A 13 -5.93 2.35 3.23
N GLN A 14 -6.55 1.52 2.41
CA GLN A 14 -5.90 0.90 1.27
C GLN A 14 -6.59 1.30 -0.02
N GLN A 15 -5.80 1.67 -1.03
CA GLN A 15 -6.28 1.89 -2.39
C GLN A 15 -5.41 1.10 -3.37
N LEU A 16 -6.05 0.50 -4.37
CA LEU A 16 -5.40 -0.40 -5.33
C LEU A 16 -5.12 0.25 -6.70
N LEU A 17 -5.56 1.50 -6.89
CA LEU A 17 -5.45 2.24 -8.15
C LEU A 17 -4.41 3.34 -8.03
N GLY A 18 -3.69 3.59 -9.11
CA GLY A 18 -2.63 4.58 -9.20
C GLY A 18 -2.59 5.27 -10.55
N GLY A 19 -1.85 6.38 -10.62
CA GLY A 19 -1.55 7.11 -11.85
C GLY A 19 -0.10 6.90 -12.29
N GLY A 20 0.34 7.70 -13.26
CA GLY A 20 1.76 7.78 -13.62
C GLY A 20 2.63 8.22 -12.44
N GLN A 21 3.89 7.82 -12.47
CA GLN A 21 4.90 8.22 -11.49
C GLN A 21 4.96 9.75 -11.31
N GLY A 22 5.10 10.22 -10.07
CA GLY A 22 5.17 11.64 -9.72
C GLY A 22 3.85 12.42 -9.81
N ALA A 23 2.72 11.74 -9.96
CA ALA A 23 1.41 12.41 -10.04
C ALA A 23 1.02 13.04 -8.70
N THR A 24 0.85 14.37 -8.70
CA THR A 24 0.51 15.16 -7.51
C THR A 24 -0.97 15.14 -7.15
N PHE A 25 -1.82 14.58 -8.01
CA PHE A 25 -3.28 14.50 -7.83
C PHE A 25 -3.69 13.93 -6.46
N TYR A 26 -2.91 13.00 -5.92
CA TYR A 26 -3.22 12.32 -4.65
C TYR A 26 -2.76 13.10 -3.41
N ASN A 27 -1.96 14.16 -3.56
CA ASN A 27 -1.25 14.81 -2.46
C ASN A 27 -2.20 15.39 -1.40
N ASP A 28 -3.25 16.09 -1.82
CA ASP A 28 -4.21 16.71 -0.89
C ASP A 28 -4.99 15.66 -0.10
N VAL A 29 -5.36 14.55 -0.75
CA VAL A 29 -6.06 13.43 -0.09
C VAL A 29 -5.14 12.72 0.90
N ILE A 30 -3.88 12.45 0.52
CA ILE A 30 -2.89 11.85 1.42
C ILE A 30 -2.64 12.75 2.64
N LYS A 31 -2.51 14.06 2.42
CA LYS A 31 -2.34 15.04 3.49
C LYS A 31 -3.53 15.04 4.45
N ALA A 32 -4.76 15.05 3.91
CA ALA A 32 -5.98 14.98 4.72
C ALA A 32 -6.06 13.66 5.52
N TRP A 33 -5.70 12.53 4.92
CA TRP A 33 -5.67 11.24 5.62
C TRP A 33 -4.66 11.23 6.76
N ARG A 34 -3.44 11.71 6.53
CA ARG A 34 -2.43 11.79 7.60
C ARG A 34 -2.87 12.72 8.73
N ALA A 35 -3.48 13.86 8.41
CA ALA A 35 -4.03 14.78 9.43
C ALA A 35 -5.16 14.15 10.26
N ALA A 36 -5.89 13.20 9.68
CA ALA A 36 -6.94 12.43 10.34
C ALA A 36 -6.43 11.13 11.01
N ASN A 37 -5.11 10.95 11.18
CA ASN A 37 -4.49 9.73 11.69
C ASN A 37 -4.82 8.46 10.85
N ILE A 38 -5.09 8.60 9.56
CA ILE A 38 -5.25 7.47 8.66
C ILE A 38 -3.88 7.09 8.10
N VAL A 39 -3.55 5.80 8.09
CA VAL A 39 -2.30 5.25 7.55
C VAL A 39 -2.51 4.90 6.07
N PRO A 40 -1.97 5.69 5.12
CA PRO A 40 -2.07 5.43 3.69
C PRO A 40 -1.18 4.26 3.25
N ILE A 41 -1.79 3.18 2.77
CA ILE A 41 -1.09 2.00 2.23
C ILE A 41 -1.50 1.81 0.77
N PHE A 42 -0.53 1.79 -0.12
CA PHE A 42 -0.78 1.78 -1.56
C PHE A 42 0.11 0.77 -2.28
N ALA A 43 -0.43 0.17 -3.35
CA ALA A 43 0.33 -0.68 -4.25
C ALA A 43 1.43 0.11 -4.97
N GLN A 44 2.62 -0.48 -5.13
CA GLN A 44 3.76 0.19 -5.77
C GLN A 44 3.63 0.29 -7.30
N GLY A 45 2.84 -0.59 -7.92
CA GLY A 45 2.69 -0.73 -9.37
C GLY A 45 3.18 -2.08 -9.89
N ASN A 46 2.82 -2.38 -11.14
CA ASN A 46 3.12 -3.67 -11.80
C ASN A 46 3.94 -3.49 -13.08
N ALA A 47 4.85 -2.51 -13.11
CA ALA A 47 5.66 -2.15 -14.28
C ALA A 47 7.14 -2.56 -14.17
N GLY A 48 7.48 -3.44 -13.22
CA GLY A 48 8.81 -4.04 -13.12
C GLY A 48 9.18 -4.91 -14.33
N PRO A 49 10.43 -5.39 -14.42
CA PRO A 49 11.47 -5.36 -13.38
C PRO A 49 12.41 -4.14 -13.47
N SER A 50 12.20 -3.25 -14.43
CA SER A 50 13.06 -2.07 -14.59
C SER A 50 13.00 -1.16 -13.36
N CYS A 51 14.14 -0.53 -13.03
CA CYS A 51 14.20 0.52 -12.02
C CYS A 51 13.34 1.73 -12.42
N ALA A 52 13.00 2.55 -11.42
CA ALA A 52 12.23 3.78 -11.59
C ALA A 52 10.82 3.57 -12.19
N THR A 53 10.17 2.46 -11.83
CA THR A 53 8.82 2.08 -12.28
C THR A 53 7.76 2.22 -11.18
N ALA A 54 8.15 2.75 -10.02
CA ALA A 54 7.30 3.14 -8.92
C ALA A 54 6.20 4.12 -9.37
N ASN A 55 4.92 3.77 -9.18
CA ASN A 55 3.79 4.60 -9.61
C ASN A 55 3.16 5.36 -8.44
N SER A 56 2.55 6.51 -8.74
CA SER A 56 1.79 7.25 -7.75
C SER A 56 0.44 6.62 -7.45
N PRO A 57 -0.03 6.69 -6.21
CA PRO A 57 0.60 7.36 -5.06
C PRO A 57 1.64 6.52 -4.29
N GLY A 58 1.84 5.23 -4.62
CA GLY A 58 2.77 4.34 -3.92
C GLY A 58 4.22 4.83 -3.89
N ASP A 59 4.62 5.62 -4.86
CA ASP A 59 5.93 6.28 -4.96
C ASP A 59 6.13 7.46 -3.98
N SER A 60 5.08 7.99 -3.37
CA SER A 60 5.16 9.14 -2.46
C SER A 60 5.80 8.78 -1.11
N SER A 61 6.68 9.64 -0.59
CA SER A 61 7.29 9.48 0.74
C SER A 61 6.27 9.55 1.89
N SER A 62 5.11 10.17 1.64
CA SER A 62 4.00 10.32 2.60
C SER A 62 3.09 9.10 2.68
N VAL A 63 3.39 8.02 1.95
CA VAL A 63 2.64 6.76 2.03
C VAL A 63 3.56 5.56 2.27
N ILE A 64 2.94 4.44 2.65
CA ILE A 64 3.56 3.12 2.64
C ILE A 64 3.27 2.49 1.27
N GLY A 65 4.30 2.43 0.43
CA GLY A 65 4.28 1.79 -0.88
C GLY A 65 4.66 0.32 -0.76
N VAL A 66 3.83 -0.57 -1.33
CA VAL A 66 3.96 -2.02 -1.14
C VAL A 66 4.32 -2.72 -2.44
N GLY A 67 5.47 -3.38 -2.45
CA GLY A 67 5.94 -4.28 -3.51
C GLY A 67 5.38 -5.69 -3.38
N ALA A 68 5.49 -6.48 -4.45
CA ALA A 68 5.00 -7.85 -4.49
C ALA A 68 6.16 -8.85 -4.45
N THR A 69 6.04 -9.88 -3.61
CA THR A 69 6.93 -11.05 -3.57
C THR A 69 6.26 -12.30 -4.12
N THR A 70 7.08 -13.27 -4.47
CA THR A 70 6.71 -14.64 -4.83
C THR A 70 6.63 -15.52 -3.58
N SER A 71 6.16 -16.76 -3.73
CA SER A 71 6.15 -17.75 -2.64
C SER A 71 7.54 -18.24 -2.22
N ALA A 72 8.59 -17.87 -2.96
CA ALA A 72 9.98 -18.14 -2.62
C ALA A 72 10.69 -16.91 -2.03
N ASP A 73 9.91 -15.93 -1.54
CA ASP A 73 10.36 -14.66 -0.96
C ASP A 73 11.23 -13.78 -1.88
N GLY A 74 11.28 -14.09 -3.18
CA GLY A 74 11.87 -13.22 -4.19
C GLY A 74 10.90 -12.10 -4.60
N ILE A 75 11.42 -10.97 -5.07
CA ILE A 75 10.58 -9.92 -5.69
C ILE A 75 9.92 -10.48 -6.95
N ALA A 76 8.61 -10.31 -7.08
CA ALA A 76 7.88 -10.71 -8.27
C ALA A 76 8.34 -9.86 -9.46
N SER A 77 8.58 -10.47 -10.62
CA SER A 77 9.16 -9.79 -11.79
C SER A 77 8.38 -8.56 -12.27
N PHE A 78 7.06 -8.56 -12.08
CA PHE A 78 6.20 -7.43 -12.41
C PHE A 78 6.24 -6.31 -11.36
N SER A 79 6.72 -6.55 -10.14
CA SER A 79 6.65 -5.57 -9.06
C SER A 79 7.45 -4.33 -9.44
N SER A 80 6.78 -3.17 -9.45
CA SER A 80 7.44 -1.90 -9.68
C SER A 80 8.54 -1.64 -8.65
N LEU A 81 9.67 -1.13 -9.13
CA LEU A 81 10.84 -0.82 -8.31
C LEU A 81 11.11 0.68 -8.29
N GLY A 82 11.70 1.15 -7.20
CA GLY A 82 12.26 2.49 -7.13
C GLY A 82 13.47 2.68 -8.07
N PRO A 83 14.08 3.87 -8.05
CA PRO A 83 13.72 5.00 -7.20
C PRO A 83 12.38 5.63 -7.60
N ALA A 84 11.68 6.23 -6.64
CA ALA A 84 10.60 7.16 -6.93
C ALA A 84 11.16 8.50 -7.45
N VAL A 85 10.28 9.38 -7.93
CA VAL A 85 10.66 10.76 -8.32
C VAL A 85 11.39 11.44 -7.16
N GLY A 86 12.53 12.07 -7.47
CA GLY A 86 13.40 12.67 -6.47
C GLY A 86 14.37 11.70 -5.78
N GLY A 87 14.46 10.45 -6.24
CA GLY A 87 15.47 9.49 -5.76
C GLY A 87 15.09 8.72 -4.50
N ALA A 88 13.84 8.83 -4.04
CA ALA A 88 13.40 8.15 -2.83
C ALA A 88 13.39 6.62 -3.01
N VAL A 89 13.85 5.89 -1.99
CA VAL A 89 13.84 4.43 -1.97
C VAL A 89 12.41 3.92 -1.81
N LYS A 90 11.99 3.07 -2.74
CA LYS A 90 10.68 2.42 -2.80
C LYS A 90 10.80 1.03 -3.43
N PRO A 91 9.92 0.06 -3.12
CA PRO A 91 8.84 0.12 -2.13
C PRO A 91 9.35 0.24 -0.68
N ASP A 92 8.50 0.66 0.27
CA ASP A 92 8.87 0.70 1.70
C ASP A 92 8.90 -0.71 2.29
N VAL A 93 7.99 -1.57 1.85
CA VAL A 93 7.86 -2.96 2.30
C VAL A 93 7.34 -3.81 1.13
N SER A 94 7.63 -5.12 1.15
CA SER A 94 7.07 -6.07 0.18
C SER A 94 6.30 -7.17 0.89
N ALA A 95 5.27 -7.70 0.23
CA ALA A 95 4.41 -8.76 0.75
C ALA A 95 3.97 -9.72 -0.37
N PRO A 96 3.40 -10.90 -0.04
CA PRO A 96 2.96 -11.86 -1.05
C PRO A 96 1.99 -11.23 -2.04
N GLY A 97 2.37 -11.22 -3.32
CA GLY A 97 1.59 -10.60 -4.38
C GLY A 97 1.56 -11.41 -5.69
N GLN A 98 2.34 -12.48 -5.82
CA GLN A 98 2.26 -13.40 -6.94
C GLN A 98 1.43 -14.63 -6.56
N ASN A 99 0.50 -15.02 -7.42
CA ASN A 99 -0.36 -16.19 -7.27
C ASN A 99 -1.10 -16.24 -5.92
N VAL A 100 -1.70 -15.11 -5.54
CA VAL A 100 -2.48 -14.99 -4.31
C VAL A 100 -3.92 -15.39 -4.58
N ARG A 101 -4.40 -16.41 -3.86
CA ARG A 101 -5.81 -16.85 -3.89
C ARG A 101 -6.66 -15.97 -2.97
N SER A 102 -7.73 -15.38 -3.51
CA SER A 102 -8.68 -14.56 -2.75
C SER A 102 -10.11 -14.78 -3.24
N ALA A 103 -11.08 -14.24 -2.50
CA ALA A 103 -12.49 -14.24 -2.87
C ALA A 103 -12.71 -13.53 -4.22
N TRP A 104 -13.71 -13.99 -4.98
CA TRP A 104 -14.00 -13.48 -6.32
C TRP A 104 -15.47 -13.14 -6.49
N SER A 105 -15.78 -12.11 -7.27
CA SER A 105 -17.13 -11.53 -7.33
C SER A 105 -18.16 -12.34 -8.13
N THR A 106 -17.80 -13.52 -8.65
CA THR A 106 -18.71 -14.36 -9.44
C THR A 106 -19.70 -15.15 -8.60
N SER A 107 -19.40 -15.45 -7.33
CA SER A 107 -20.34 -16.02 -6.34
C SER A 107 -19.77 -15.93 -4.92
N ASP A 108 -20.60 -16.17 -3.90
CA ASP A 108 -20.20 -16.17 -2.48
C ASP A 108 -19.15 -17.23 -2.11
N GLU A 109 -19.00 -18.26 -2.94
CA GLU A 109 -18.04 -19.36 -2.77
C GLU A 109 -16.89 -19.28 -3.78
N SER A 110 -16.88 -18.28 -4.66
CA SER A 110 -15.89 -18.16 -5.71
C SER A 110 -14.57 -17.66 -5.18
N TYR A 111 -13.50 -18.29 -5.68
CA TYR A 111 -12.13 -17.85 -5.45
C TYR A 111 -11.40 -17.72 -6.77
N SER A 112 -10.47 -16.78 -6.83
CA SER A 112 -9.56 -16.63 -7.95
C SER A 112 -8.15 -16.42 -7.44
N THR A 113 -7.18 -16.90 -8.22
CA THR A 113 -5.76 -16.73 -7.95
C THR A 113 -5.22 -15.72 -8.93
N ILE A 114 -4.82 -14.55 -8.44
CA ILE A 114 -4.30 -13.47 -9.28
C ILE A 114 -2.97 -12.93 -8.74
N SER A 115 -2.28 -12.15 -9.57
CA SER A 115 -0.98 -11.57 -9.26
C SER A 115 -1.03 -10.06 -9.42
N GLY A 116 -0.39 -9.35 -8.47
CA GLY A 116 -0.24 -7.90 -8.51
C GLY A 116 0.22 -7.32 -7.18
N THR A 117 0.80 -6.12 -7.20
CA THR A 117 1.03 -5.33 -5.98
C THR A 117 -0.28 -4.97 -5.27
N SER A 118 -1.41 -4.98 -5.99
CA SER A 118 -2.75 -4.90 -5.44
C SER A 118 -3.12 -6.07 -4.51
N MET A 119 -2.44 -7.22 -4.63
CA MET A 119 -2.59 -8.39 -3.77
C MET A 119 -1.60 -8.38 -2.60
N ALA A 120 -0.48 -7.67 -2.75
CA ALA A 120 0.51 -7.46 -1.69
C ALA A 120 0.07 -6.38 -0.67
N ALA A 121 -0.43 -5.24 -1.16
CA ALA A 121 -0.90 -4.15 -0.30
C ALA A 121 -1.91 -4.54 0.81
N PRO A 122 -2.89 -5.47 0.59
CA PRO A 122 -3.87 -5.80 1.63
C PRO A 122 -3.26 -6.66 2.74
N HIS A 123 -2.20 -7.43 2.46
CA HIS A 123 -1.44 -8.12 3.49
C HIS A 123 -0.81 -7.12 4.46
N VAL A 124 -0.17 -6.06 3.93
CA VAL A 124 0.44 -5.00 4.77
C VAL A 124 -0.62 -4.21 5.53
N ALA A 125 -1.75 -3.90 4.88
CA ALA A 125 -2.87 -3.24 5.56
C ALA A 125 -3.38 -4.09 6.74
N GLY A 126 -3.59 -5.39 6.54
CA GLY A 126 -3.94 -6.33 7.60
C GLY A 126 -2.92 -6.35 8.73
N CYS A 127 -1.62 -6.51 8.43
CA CYS A 127 -0.55 -6.50 9.43
C CYS A 127 -0.48 -5.18 10.20
N SER A 128 -0.67 -4.04 9.53
CA SER A 128 -0.66 -2.72 10.16
C SER A 128 -1.77 -2.57 11.21
N THR A 129 -2.94 -3.21 11.02
CA THR A 129 -4.01 -3.17 12.03
C THR A 129 -3.58 -3.78 13.36
N PHE A 130 -2.71 -4.79 13.35
CA PHE A 130 -2.17 -5.39 14.57
C PHE A 130 -1.22 -4.44 15.29
N ALA A 131 -0.33 -3.76 14.56
CA ALA A 131 0.51 -2.70 15.14
C ALA A 131 -0.38 -1.60 15.77
N LEU A 132 -1.44 -1.21 15.08
CA LEU A 132 -2.41 -0.19 15.51
C LEU A 132 -3.31 -0.62 16.69
N LYS A 133 -3.27 -1.88 17.13
CA LYS A 133 -3.87 -2.26 18.43
C LYS A 133 -3.14 -1.62 19.61
N ARG A 134 -1.95 -1.05 19.41
CA ARG A 134 -1.26 -0.18 20.37
C ARG A 134 -1.75 1.26 20.15
N PRO A 135 -2.61 1.82 21.03
CA PRO A 135 -3.38 3.05 20.77
C PRO A 135 -2.56 4.34 20.70
N SER A 136 -1.25 4.29 20.97
CA SER A 136 -0.37 5.47 20.99
C SER A 136 0.56 5.58 19.77
N LEU A 137 0.42 4.71 18.76
CA LEU A 137 1.33 4.71 17.60
C LEU A 137 0.89 5.71 16.52
N SER A 138 1.75 6.64 16.13
CA SER A 138 1.56 7.51 14.98
C SER A 138 1.90 6.80 13.67
N TYR A 139 1.54 7.39 12.53
CA TYR A 139 1.94 6.90 11.20
C TYR A 139 3.45 6.64 11.11
N ASP A 140 4.28 7.58 11.59
CA ASP A 140 5.73 7.45 11.50
C ASP A 140 6.24 6.25 12.31
N GLN A 141 5.57 5.92 13.42
CA GLN A 141 5.90 4.75 14.24
C GLN A 141 5.43 3.45 13.59
N VAL A 142 4.30 3.44 12.88
CA VAL A 142 3.83 2.28 12.11
C VAL A 142 4.72 2.02 10.90
N LYS A 143 5.21 3.07 10.24
CA LYS A 143 6.13 2.96 9.11
C LYS A 143 7.53 2.50 9.51
N ALA A 144 7.95 2.78 10.75
CA ALA A 144 9.28 2.43 11.26
C ALA A 144 9.36 1.05 11.93
N CYS A 145 8.23 0.38 12.20
CA CYS A 145 8.19 -0.98 12.73
C CYS A 145 8.33 -2.01 11.61
#